data_AF-A0A4D6M363-F1
#
_entry.id   AF-A0A4D6M363-F1
#
_cell.length_a   1.000
_cell.length_b   1.000
_cell.length_c   1.000
_cell.angle_alpha   90.00
_cell.angle_beta   90.00
_cell.angle_gamma   90.00
#
_symmetry.space_group_name_H-M   'P 1'
#
loop_
_entity.id
_entity.type
_entity.pdbx_description
1 polymer ?
#
loop_
_entity_poly.entity_id
_entity_poly.type
_entity_poly.pdbx_seq_one_letter_code
_entity_poly.pdbx_strand_id
1 'polypeptide(L)'
;MAVSLSVNRPLLRLHHKQPSSPVGVAPQLHFHRQPKLAGIRCSSSPSHFTDRTPISIKPNTSHLNHDRLVCRFHASQFGEREEREVQMHSYRWCGSLPSTATTTTATTMIRRLCCLQSVSPSLPFSSAPTTIKKPLVLLGAPQVSAIVLDMLLNASASPHSLFEVAAIVTQPPARRDRGKKLALSPLATHALDRGFSPDLIFTPLKAGDDDFLSNLKALQPHLCITAAYGNILPTKFLDIPPLGTVNIHPSLLPLYRGAAPVQRALQDGVKETGVSLAFTVRALDAGPIIATETMQVDDQIKAPDLLELLFHKGSELLIRELPSILDGSARLKAQPQDDSKATLAPKITSDESWLSFDEEAYVLHNKVRAFSGWPGTRARVLVIEKNGEQKTLDIKIITTRLSSHESVQFKEVDDVAFVEGVLVFPCGRGTTIEVLELQLPGKKAVNAAAFWNGLRGQKLKKL
;
A
#
# COMPACT_ATOMS: atom_id res chain seq x y z
N MET A 1 -50.25 -38.18 32.94
CA MET A 1 -49.34 -37.54 31.98
C MET A 1 -48.27 -36.83 32.81
N ALA A 2 -47.12 -37.46 33.06
CA ALA A 2 -46.00 -37.57 32.10
C ALA A 2 -45.23 -36.21 32.04
N VAL A 3 -44.60 -35.78 33.13
CA VAL A 3 -43.30 -36.21 33.71
C VAL A 3 -42.12 -35.43 33.13
N SER A 4 -41.43 -34.68 34.01
CA SER A 4 -40.14 -34.06 33.76
C SER A 4 -39.04 -34.91 34.37
N LEU A 5 -37.93 -35.12 33.64
CA LEU A 5 -36.73 -35.77 34.16
C LEU A 5 -35.47 -35.07 33.64
N SER A 6 -34.64 -34.63 34.58
CA SER A 6 -33.20 -34.40 34.38
C SER A 6 -32.45 -35.73 34.45
N VAL A 7 -31.18 -35.79 33.98
CA VAL A 7 -30.01 -36.34 34.73
C VAL A 7 -28.78 -36.60 33.82
N ASN A 8 -27.61 -36.12 34.28
CA ASN A 8 -26.21 -36.53 33.98
C ASN A 8 -25.63 -36.55 32.55
N ARG A 9 -24.44 -35.94 32.42
CA ARG A 9 -23.15 -36.66 32.28
C ARG A 9 -22.02 -35.92 33.05
N PRO A 10 -20.88 -36.56 33.38
CA PRO A 10 -20.21 -36.31 34.68
C PRO A 10 -18.98 -35.39 34.66
N LEU A 11 -18.67 -34.82 35.82
CA LEU A 11 -17.38 -34.21 36.17
C LEU A 11 -16.36 -35.28 36.59
N LEU A 12 -15.15 -35.22 36.03
CA LEU A 12 -14.00 -36.03 36.45
C LEU A 12 -13.08 -35.20 37.35
N ARG A 13 -12.91 -35.63 38.61
CA ARG A 13 -11.87 -35.10 39.51
C ARG A 13 -10.51 -35.67 39.11
N LEU A 14 -9.47 -34.83 39.12
CA LEU A 14 -8.08 -35.27 39.23
C LEU A 14 -7.43 -34.65 40.47
N HIS A 15 -6.51 -35.39 41.07
CA HIS A 15 -6.00 -35.10 42.41
C HIS A 15 -4.87 -34.06 42.42
N HIS A 16 -4.87 -33.21 43.46
CA HIS A 16 -3.65 -32.55 43.91
C HIS A 16 -2.61 -33.59 44.35
N LYS A 17 -1.36 -33.41 43.89
CA LYS A 17 -0.14 -33.84 44.59
C LYS A 17 0.86 -32.68 44.56
N GLN A 18 1.34 -32.25 45.72
CA GLN A 18 2.66 -31.65 45.84
C GLN A 18 3.69 -32.76 46.05
N PRO A 19 4.97 -32.49 45.74
CA PRO A 19 5.96 -32.53 46.82
C PRO A 19 6.96 -31.36 46.82
N SER A 20 7.60 -31.23 47.98
CA SER A 20 8.74 -30.39 48.40
C SER A 20 9.78 -29.92 47.37
N SER A 21 10.19 -28.64 47.54
CA SER A 21 11.56 -28.07 47.75
C SER A 21 12.83 -28.91 47.48
N PRO A 22 14.04 -28.31 47.22
CA PRO A 22 14.42 -26.90 47.45
C PRO A 22 15.27 -26.18 46.36
N VAL A 23 15.49 -24.88 46.61
CA VAL A 23 16.64 -24.00 46.23
C VAL A 23 17.61 -24.46 45.11
N GLY A 24 17.72 -23.66 44.04
CA GLY A 24 18.74 -23.79 42.98
C GLY A 24 19.27 -22.44 42.47
N VAL A 25 20.59 -22.25 42.51
CA VAL A 25 21.35 -21.02 42.23
C VAL A 25 21.13 -20.43 40.83
N ALA A 26 21.09 -19.09 40.73
CA ALA A 26 21.04 -18.36 39.45
C ALA A 26 22.45 -18.15 38.82
N PRO A 27 22.64 -18.36 37.50
CA PRO A 27 23.89 -18.03 36.80
C PRO A 27 23.92 -16.55 36.36
N GLN A 28 25.02 -15.84 36.62
CA GLN A 28 25.28 -14.53 36.02
C GLN A 28 25.76 -14.70 34.57
N LEU A 29 25.13 -14.01 33.62
CA LEU A 29 25.63 -13.93 32.24
C LEU A 29 26.60 -12.74 32.09
N HIS A 30 27.90 -13.03 32.07
CA HIS A 30 28.93 -12.04 31.74
C HIS A 30 28.91 -11.66 30.25
N PHE A 31 28.75 -10.37 29.96
CA PHE A 31 28.93 -9.81 28.62
C PHE A 31 30.41 -9.72 28.25
N HIS A 32 30.94 -10.73 27.57
CA HIS A 32 32.24 -10.60 26.89
C HIS A 32 32.08 -9.81 25.58
N ARG A 33 32.57 -8.57 25.57
CA ARG A 33 32.84 -7.82 24.34
C ARG A 33 34.11 -8.36 23.69
N GLN A 34 34.07 -8.65 22.38
CA GLN A 34 35.27 -8.68 21.54
C GLN A 34 35.15 -7.63 20.42
N PRO A 35 36.25 -6.93 20.08
CA PRO A 35 36.25 -5.86 19.09
C PRO A 35 36.29 -6.40 17.65
N LYS A 36 35.70 -5.64 16.71
CA LYS A 36 35.88 -5.87 15.27
C LYS A 36 37.23 -5.31 14.83
N LEU A 37 38.08 -6.14 14.22
CA LEU A 37 39.20 -5.67 13.42
C LEU A 37 38.74 -5.53 11.95
N ALA A 38 38.80 -4.32 11.42
CA ALA A 38 38.61 -4.03 10.01
C ALA A 38 39.93 -3.47 9.45
N GLY A 39 40.52 -4.16 8.49
CA GLY A 39 41.82 -3.81 7.92
C GLY A 39 41.82 -3.94 6.41
N ILE A 40 41.51 -2.86 5.70
CA ILE A 40 41.77 -2.70 4.27
C ILE A 40 42.53 -1.39 4.09
N ARG A 41 43.74 -1.46 3.57
CA ARG A 41 44.56 -0.27 3.24
C ARG A 41 44.22 0.18 1.82
N CYS A 42 44.03 1.48 1.64
CA CYS A 42 44.19 2.11 0.33
C CYS A 42 45.65 2.57 0.19
N SER A 43 46.24 2.38 -0.99
CA SER A 43 47.57 2.88 -1.37
C SER A 43 47.50 3.48 -2.78
N SER A 44 48.35 4.46 -3.05
CA SER A 44 48.09 5.46 -4.10
C SER A 44 49.15 5.52 -5.20
N SER A 45 48.69 5.65 -6.45
CA SER A 45 49.38 6.33 -7.56
C SER A 45 50.59 5.57 -8.18
N PRO A 46 51.33 6.10 -9.20
CA PRO A 46 50.91 5.92 -10.60
C PRO A 46 52.07 5.63 -11.61
N SER A 47 51.75 5.24 -12.85
CA SER A 47 52.68 5.38 -14.00
C SER A 47 52.00 5.28 -15.38
N HIS A 48 52.66 5.86 -16.40
CA HIS A 48 52.35 5.72 -17.84
C HIS A 48 53.15 4.53 -18.44
N PHE A 49 52.70 3.93 -19.55
CA PHE A 49 53.30 4.13 -20.90
C PHE A 49 52.50 3.45 -22.04
N THR A 50 52.97 3.65 -23.28
CA THR A 50 52.27 3.52 -24.58
C THR A 50 52.45 2.20 -25.35
N ASP A 51 51.55 1.92 -26.30
CA ASP A 51 51.81 1.85 -27.78
C ASP A 51 51.24 0.63 -28.57
N ARG A 52 51.01 0.81 -29.89
CA ARG A 52 50.79 -0.13 -31.05
C ARG A 52 49.55 -1.05 -31.04
N THR A 53 48.46 -0.78 -31.78
CA THR A 53 48.22 -0.90 -33.26
C THR A 53 48.32 -2.34 -33.83
N PRO A 54 47.77 -2.65 -35.04
CA PRO A 54 46.34 -2.82 -35.30
C PRO A 54 45.99 -4.17 -36.00
N ILE A 55 44.71 -4.51 -36.16
CA ILE A 55 44.26 -5.67 -36.98
C ILE A 55 43.34 -5.22 -38.13
N SER A 56 43.53 -5.86 -39.29
CA SER A 56 42.87 -5.58 -40.57
C SER A 56 41.76 -6.58 -40.88
N ILE A 57 40.70 -6.14 -41.57
CA ILE A 57 39.66 -6.99 -42.17
C ILE A 57 39.35 -6.49 -43.59
N LYS A 58 39.16 -7.42 -44.54
CA LYS A 58 38.70 -7.18 -45.93
C LYS A 58 37.43 -8.03 -46.24
N PRO A 59 36.67 -7.74 -47.32
CA PRO A 59 35.19 -7.77 -47.25
C PRO A 59 34.48 -8.83 -48.11
N ASN A 60 33.13 -8.75 -48.12
CA ASN A 60 32.12 -9.44 -48.96
C ASN A 60 31.87 -10.92 -48.58
N THR A 61 30.66 -11.51 -48.64
CA THR A 61 29.29 -11.09 -49.08
C THR A 61 28.24 -12.01 -48.37
N SER A 62 26.90 -11.98 -48.47
CA SER A 62 25.85 -11.25 -49.24
C SER A 62 24.46 -11.45 -48.54
N HIS A 63 23.33 -11.22 -49.25
CA HIS A 63 21.94 -11.62 -48.94
C HIS A 63 21.11 -10.89 -47.85
N LEU A 64 20.54 -9.76 -48.28
CA LEU A 64 19.08 -9.46 -48.36
C LEU A 64 18.15 -9.67 -47.14
N ASN A 65 17.55 -8.55 -46.72
CA ASN A 65 16.12 -8.29 -46.37
C ASN A 65 15.37 -9.23 -45.40
N HIS A 66 14.53 -8.74 -44.47
CA HIS A 66 14.00 -7.39 -44.20
C HIS A 66 14.02 -7.10 -42.69
N ASP A 67 14.20 -5.82 -42.31
CA ASP A 67 13.52 -5.30 -41.11
C ASP A 67 13.30 -3.78 -41.20
N ARG A 68 12.35 -3.22 -40.43
CA ARG A 68 11.99 -1.80 -40.47
C ARG A 68 12.66 -0.99 -39.35
N LEU A 69 13.08 0.23 -39.68
CA LEU A 69 13.75 1.15 -38.75
C LEU A 69 12.83 1.58 -37.59
N VAL A 70 13.41 1.62 -36.39
CA VAL A 70 12.95 2.46 -35.26
C VAL A 70 14.06 3.47 -34.97
N CYS A 71 13.91 4.70 -35.45
CA CYS A 71 14.90 5.75 -35.22
C CYS A 71 14.86 6.23 -33.77
N ARG A 72 16.00 6.15 -33.07
CA ARG A 72 16.24 6.93 -31.85
C ARG A 72 16.98 8.21 -32.22
N PHE A 73 16.39 9.36 -31.94
CA PHE A 73 17.14 10.62 -31.98
C PHE A 73 17.90 10.83 -30.67
N HIS A 74 19.14 11.30 -30.82
CA HIS A 74 19.98 11.82 -29.76
C HIS A 74 20.18 13.31 -30.08
N ALA A 75 20.02 14.21 -29.11
CA ALA A 75 20.18 15.64 -29.30
C ALA A 75 21.04 16.23 -28.17
N SER A 76 22.00 17.07 -28.55
CA SER A 76 22.92 17.78 -27.66
C SER A 76 22.58 19.27 -27.60
N GLN A 77 23.19 19.97 -26.63
CA GLN A 77 23.01 21.41 -26.37
C GLN A 77 23.32 22.30 -27.58
N PHE A 78 22.54 23.37 -27.78
CA PHE A 78 22.91 24.80 -27.57
C PHE A 78 21.87 25.74 -28.22
N GLY A 79 21.86 27.03 -27.87
CA GLY A 79 21.24 28.09 -28.69
C GLY A 79 20.09 28.86 -28.03
N GLU A 80 20.14 30.18 -28.14
CA GLU A 80 19.40 31.18 -27.37
C GLU A 80 18.00 31.55 -27.90
N ARG A 81 17.25 32.27 -27.05
CA ARG A 81 16.14 33.23 -27.29
C ARG A 81 15.50 33.33 -28.70
N GLU A 82 14.17 33.23 -28.73
CA GLU A 82 13.32 34.36 -29.16
C GLU A 82 11.94 34.30 -28.45
N GLU A 83 11.31 35.45 -28.20
CA GLU A 83 9.95 35.54 -27.63
C GLU A 83 8.92 35.67 -28.76
N ARG A 84 7.89 34.80 -28.82
CA ARG A 84 6.68 35.06 -29.62
C ARG A 84 5.40 34.62 -28.91
N GLU A 85 4.54 35.59 -28.69
CA GLU A 85 3.17 35.48 -28.20
C GLU A 85 2.27 34.82 -29.27
N VAL A 86 1.34 33.93 -28.87
CA VAL A 86 0.40 33.28 -29.78
C VAL A 86 -1.03 33.38 -29.26
N GLN A 87 -1.82 34.25 -29.89
CA GLN A 87 -3.23 34.50 -29.58
C GLN A 87 -4.15 33.44 -30.21
N MET A 88 -4.78 32.58 -29.39
CA MET A 88 -5.83 31.69 -29.89
C MET A 88 -7.14 32.45 -30.12
N HIS A 89 -7.60 32.47 -31.37
CA HIS A 89 -8.91 33.02 -31.76
C HIS A 89 -10.01 31.96 -31.65
N SER A 90 -11.15 32.33 -31.05
CA SER A 90 -12.34 31.47 -30.95
C SER A 90 -13.28 31.67 -32.14
N TYR A 91 -13.65 30.58 -32.81
CA TYR A 91 -14.66 30.62 -33.87
C TYR A 91 -16.07 30.47 -33.29
N ARG A 92 -16.95 31.45 -33.56
CA ARG A 92 -18.41 31.32 -33.39
C ARG A 92 -19.06 31.18 -34.76
N TRP A 93 -19.96 30.22 -34.90
CA TRP A 93 -20.92 30.16 -36.01
C TRP A 93 -22.18 30.96 -35.70
N CYS A 94 -22.82 31.50 -36.74
CA CYS A 94 -24.07 32.26 -36.64
C CYS A 94 -24.94 31.93 -37.88
N GLY A 95 -26.26 31.87 -37.70
CA GLY A 95 -27.18 31.41 -38.76
C GLY A 95 -28.54 32.13 -38.75
N SER A 96 -28.68 33.07 -39.69
CA SER A 96 -29.89 33.39 -40.47
C SER A 96 -31.22 33.77 -39.78
N LEU A 97 -31.67 35.00 -40.05
CA LEU A 97 -33.07 35.47 -40.00
C LEU A 97 -33.67 35.51 -41.42
N PRO A 98 -35.02 35.57 -41.53
CA PRO A 98 -35.69 36.64 -42.31
C PRO A 98 -36.56 37.53 -41.40
N SER A 99 -36.66 38.85 -41.58
CA SER A 99 -37.40 39.60 -42.63
C SER A 99 -38.92 39.40 -42.52
N THR A 100 -39.79 40.43 -42.48
CA THR A 100 -39.79 41.71 -43.24
C THR A 100 -40.18 42.95 -42.40
N ALA A 101 -40.26 44.13 -43.02
CA ALA A 101 -40.56 45.43 -42.38
C ALA A 101 -41.69 46.20 -43.09
N THR A 102 -42.31 47.16 -42.40
CA THR A 102 -42.98 48.32 -43.02
C THR A 102 -43.06 49.53 -42.08
N THR A 103 -43.11 50.73 -42.67
CA THR A 103 -43.02 52.04 -42.01
C THR A 103 -44.41 52.68 -41.80
N THR A 104 -44.56 53.60 -40.83
CA THR A 104 -45.10 54.98 -41.01
C THR A 104 -45.25 55.71 -39.66
N THR A 105 -45.06 57.04 -39.67
CA THR A 105 -45.15 57.95 -38.52
C THR A 105 -46.55 58.49 -38.24
N ALA A 106 -46.92 58.66 -36.97
CA ALA A 106 -48.03 59.52 -36.51
C ALA A 106 -47.73 60.13 -35.12
N THR A 107 -48.37 61.24 -34.78
CA THR A 107 -47.90 62.17 -33.73
C THR A 107 -48.89 62.35 -32.57
N THR A 108 -48.36 62.53 -31.34
CA THR A 108 -49.02 63.12 -30.15
C THR A 108 -50.33 62.54 -29.62
N MET A 109 -50.32 62.10 -28.37
CA MET A 109 -51.19 62.67 -27.32
C MET A 109 -50.57 62.46 -25.93
N ILE A 110 -50.70 63.44 -25.05
CA ILE A 110 -50.08 63.41 -23.71
C ILE A 110 -51.07 62.84 -22.68
N ARG A 111 -50.67 61.79 -21.96
CA ARG A 111 -51.25 61.45 -20.65
C ARG A 111 -50.13 61.20 -19.63
N ARG A 112 -50.05 62.08 -18.63
CA ARG A 112 -49.21 61.85 -17.44
C ARG A 112 -49.84 60.76 -16.58
N LEU A 113 -49.15 59.64 -16.39
CA LEU A 113 -49.35 58.79 -15.21
C LEU A 113 -48.13 58.98 -14.30
N CYS A 114 -48.37 59.37 -13.05
CA CYS A 114 -47.33 59.49 -12.03
C CYS A 114 -47.05 58.12 -11.41
N CYS A 115 -46.23 57.31 -12.08
CA CYS A 115 -45.71 56.07 -11.49
C CYS A 115 -44.67 56.40 -10.42
N LEU A 116 -45.09 56.43 -9.15
CA LEU A 116 -44.19 56.46 -7.99
C LEU A 116 -43.41 55.13 -7.94
N GLN A 117 -42.24 55.10 -8.58
CA GLN A 117 -41.31 53.98 -8.42
C GLN A 117 -40.66 54.05 -7.05
N SER A 118 -41.12 53.21 -6.12
CA SER A 118 -40.48 52.98 -4.84
C SER A 118 -39.10 52.37 -5.07
N VAL A 119 -38.04 53.12 -4.80
CA VAL A 119 -36.66 52.62 -4.80
C VAL A 119 -36.49 51.69 -3.60
N SER A 120 -36.76 50.39 -3.82
CA SER A 120 -36.40 49.35 -2.86
C SER A 120 -34.88 49.33 -2.71
N PRO A 121 -34.33 49.49 -1.49
CA PRO A 121 -32.89 49.41 -1.29
C PRO A 121 -32.43 48.00 -1.63
N SER A 122 -31.53 47.87 -2.62
CA SER A 122 -30.88 46.61 -2.92
C SER A 122 -30.07 46.17 -1.70
N LEU A 123 -30.49 45.06 -1.07
CA LEU A 123 -29.71 44.42 -0.01
C LEU A 123 -28.28 44.20 -0.52
N PRO A 124 -27.23 44.54 0.25
CA PRO A 124 -25.87 44.27 -0.16
C PRO A 124 -25.72 42.77 -0.40
N PHE A 125 -25.12 42.41 -1.52
CA PHE A 125 -24.87 41.01 -1.87
C PHE A 125 -23.89 40.46 -0.84
N SER A 126 -24.42 39.74 0.16
CA SER A 126 -23.58 39.22 1.24
C SER A 126 -22.57 38.27 0.63
N SER A 127 -21.30 38.65 0.68
CA SER A 127 -20.22 37.68 0.51
C SER A 127 -20.47 36.56 1.50
N ALA A 128 -20.57 35.32 1.00
CA ALA A 128 -20.61 34.17 1.88
C ALA A 128 -19.34 34.22 2.74
N PRO A 129 -19.43 34.09 4.08
CA PRO A 129 -18.26 34.19 4.94
C PRO A 129 -17.25 33.13 4.52
N THR A 130 -16.07 33.56 4.08
CA THR A 130 -14.99 32.68 3.65
C THR A 130 -14.51 31.88 4.86
N THR A 131 -15.04 30.66 5.00
CA THR A 131 -14.65 29.72 6.05
C THR A 131 -13.16 29.47 5.96
N ILE A 132 -12.41 29.99 6.92
CA ILE A 132 -10.96 29.80 7.03
C ILE A 132 -10.70 28.31 7.11
N LYS A 133 -10.06 27.76 6.08
CA LYS A 133 -9.74 26.34 5.98
C LYS A 133 -8.68 26.01 7.02
N LYS A 134 -8.91 24.94 7.78
CA LYS A 134 -7.96 24.42 8.77
C LYS A 134 -6.82 23.69 8.05
N PRO A 135 -5.55 24.08 8.23
CA PRO A 135 -4.40 23.36 7.66
C PRO A 135 -4.35 21.90 8.13
N LEU A 136 -4.39 20.97 7.17
CA LEU A 136 -4.24 19.53 7.39
C LEU A 136 -2.94 19.03 6.74
N VAL A 137 -2.22 18.15 7.44
CA VAL A 137 -0.98 17.54 6.92
C VAL A 137 -1.13 16.03 6.80
N LEU A 138 -0.86 15.47 5.62
CA LEU A 138 -0.89 14.03 5.36
C LEU A 138 0.51 13.42 5.51
N LEU A 139 0.61 12.35 6.29
CA LEU A 139 1.82 11.57 6.51
C LEU A 139 1.65 10.17 5.91
N GLY A 140 2.45 9.83 4.91
CA GLY A 140 2.36 8.55 4.20
C GLY A 140 3.61 8.23 3.38
N ALA A 141 3.59 7.16 2.59
CA ALA A 141 4.71 6.78 1.73
C ALA A 141 4.36 5.80 0.60
N PRO A 142 3.71 4.63 0.82
CA PRO A 142 3.36 3.69 -0.24
C PRO A 142 2.25 4.22 -1.15
N GLN A 143 1.96 3.51 -2.24
CA GLN A 143 0.94 3.91 -3.23
C GLN A 143 -0.43 4.14 -2.59
N VAL A 144 -0.81 3.34 -1.60
CA VAL A 144 -2.10 3.49 -0.91
C VAL A 144 -2.24 4.81 -0.13
N SER A 145 -1.14 5.50 0.20
CA SER A 145 -1.21 6.86 0.74
C SER A 145 -1.65 7.90 -0.28
N ALA A 146 -1.47 7.64 -1.59
CA ALA A 146 -1.90 8.53 -2.66
C ALA A 146 -3.43 8.55 -2.84
N ILE A 147 -4.11 7.43 -2.55
CA ILE A 147 -5.57 7.34 -2.48
C ILE A 147 -6.11 8.34 -1.45
N VAL A 148 -5.48 8.38 -0.27
CA VAL A 148 -5.82 9.30 0.81
C VAL A 148 -5.55 10.76 0.39
N LEU A 149 -4.43 11.03 -0.28
CA LEU A 149 -4.11 12.36 -0.80
C LEU A 149 -5.16 12.84 -1.82
N ASP A 150 -5.53 12.00 -2.77
CA ASP A 150 -6.52 12.35 -3.80
C ASP A 150 -7.90 12.62 -3.18
N MET A 151 -8.34 11.79 -2.23
CA MET A 151 -9.60 12.02 -1.51
C MET A 151 -9.58 13.32 -0.69
N LEU A 152 -8.48 13.61 0.01
CA LEU A 152 -8.31 14.85 0.77
C LEU A 152 -8.27 16.08 -0.15
N LEU A 153 -7.51 16.03 -1.26
CA LEU A 153 -7.45 17.12 -2.25
C LEU A 153 -8.83 17.38 -2.86
N ASN A 154 -9.50 16.34 -3.36
CA ASN A 154 -10.81 16.44 -3.99
C ASN A 154 -11.87 17.00 -3.02
N ALA A 155 -11.88 16.58 -1.75
CA ALA A 155 -12.77 17.13 -0.73
C ALA A 155 -12.41 18.58 -0.36
N SER A 156 -11.11 18.89 -0.23
CA SER A 156 -10.63 20.23 0.11
C SER A 156 -10.91 21.29 -0.97
N ALA A 157 -11.07 20.88 -2.23
CA ALA A 157 -11.41 21.75 -3.35
C ALA A 157 -12.82 22.37 -3.24
N SER A 158 -13.70 21.82 -2.40
CA SER A 158 -15.03 22.39 -2.14
C SER A 158 -14.94 23.84 -1.60
N PRO A 159 -15.77 24.78 -2.08
CA PRO A 159 -15.91 26.12 -1.48
C PRO A 159 -16.35 26.07 -0.01
N HIS A 160 -17.05 25.00 0.39
CA HIS A 160 -17.52 24.77 1.76
C HIS A 160 -16.64 23.80 2.56
N SER A 161 -15.44 23.46 2.07
CA SER A 161 -14.51 22.64 2.85
C SER A 161 -14.07 23.39 4.12
N LEU A 162 -14.04 22.67 5.24
CA LEU A 162 -13.51 23.14 6.52
C LEU A 162 -11.98 23.04 6.63
N PHE A 163 -11.31 22.43 5.63
CA PHE A 163 -9.87 22.14 5.64
C PHE A 163 -9.20 22.29 4.27
N GLU A 164 -7.88 22.37 4.29
CA GLU A 164 -6.99 22.34 3.12
C GLU A 164 -5.78 21.43 3.38
N VAL A 165 -5.23 20.82 2.33
CA VAL A 165 -4.02 19.99 2.44
C VAL A 165 -2.80 20.91 2.37
N ALA A 166 -2.32 21.35 3.54
CA ALA A 166 -1.27 22.35 3.66
C ALA A 166 0.14 21.79 3.40
N ALA A 167 0.37 20.50 3.65
CA ALA A 167 1.60 19.80 3.28
C ALA A 167 1.42 18.28 3.26
N ILE A 168 2.42 17.59 2.69
CA ILE A 168 2.62 16.15 2.92
C ILE A 168 3.97 15.90 3.61
N VAL A 169 4.04 14.84 4.42
CA VAL A 169 5.28 14.30 4.99
C VAL A 169 5.44 12.87 4.51
N THR A 170 6.61 12.53 4.01
CA THR A 170 6.86 11.22 3.43
C THR A 170 8.29 10.74 3.64
N GLN A 171 8.57 9.51 3.24
CA GLN A 171 9.89 8.89 3.34
C GLN A 171 10.84 9.48 2.30
N PRO A 172 12.11 9.77 2.66
CA PRO A 172 13.08 10.37 1.75
C PRO A 172 13.41 9.50 0.53
N PRO A 173 14.03 10.08 -0.51
CA PRO A 173 14.41 9.36 -1.73
C PRO A 173 15.23 8.12 -1.39
N ALA A 174 14.78 6.96 -1.85
CA ALA A 174 15.35 5.66 -1.50
C ALA A 174 15.82 4.91 -2.75
N ARG A 175 16.83 4.05 -2.60
CA ARG A 175 17.27 3.17 -3.70
C ARG A 175 16.30 2.01 -3.86
N ARG A 176 15.44 2.05 -4.88
CA ARG A 176 14.45 0.99 -5.17
C ARG A 176 14.80 0.20 -6.44
N ASP A 177 14.12 -0.93 -6.57
CA ASP A 177 14.08 -1.81 -7.74
C ASP A 177 15.43 -2.41 -8.22
N ARG A 178 15.33 -3.25 -9.26
CA ARG A 178 16.51 -3.82 -9.92
C ARG A 178 17.26 -2.70 -10.63
N GLY A 179 18.47 -2.41 -10.16
CA GLY A 179 19.27 -1.26 -10.60
C GLY A 179 19.48 -0.21 -9.50
N LYS A 180 18.75 -0.28 -8.38
CA LYS A 180 18.97 0.56 -7.17
C LYS A 180 19.00 2.07 -7.47
N LYS A 181 18.21 2.54 -8.45
CA LYS A 181 18.09 3.98 -8.74
C LYS A 181 17.47 4.70 -7.53
N LEU A 182 17.91 5.93 -7.28
CA LEU A 182 17.31 6.78 -6.26
C LEU A 182 15.93 7.22 -6.77
N ALA A 183 14.88 6.98 -5.98
CA ALA A 183 13.49 7.28 -6.34
C ALA A 183 12.75 7.91 -5.15
N LEU A 184 11.93 8.93 -5.45
CA LEU A 184 10.96 9.51 -4.53
C LEU A 184 9.99 8.45 -3.99
N SER A 185 9.38 8.66 -2.82
CA SER A 185 8.24 7.83 -2.39
C SER A 185 7.08 7.91 -3.39
N PRO A 186 6.29 6.83 -3.59
CA PRO A 186 5.05 6.88 -4.37
C PRO A 186 4.17 8.10 -4.04
N LEU A 187 3.98 8.42 -2.75
CA LEU A 187 3.22 9.60 -2.32
C LEU A 187 3.83 10.93 -2.83
N ALA A 188 5.15 11.11 -2.77
CA ALA A 188 5.82 12.30 -3.28
C ALA A 188 5.73 12.43 -4.81
N THR A 189 5.93 11.34 -5.55
CA THR A 189 5.76 11.33 -7.02
C THR A 189 4.32 11.73 -7.38
N HIS A 190 3.33 11.04 -6.79
CA HIS A 190 1.92 11.31 -7.07
C HIS A 190 1.49 12.73 -6.66
N ALA A 191 2.02 13.27 -5.56
CA ALA A 191 1.76 14.66 -5.18
C ALA A 191 2.28 15.67 -6.22
N LEU A 192 3.50 15.47 -6.73
CA LEU A 192 4.06 16.31 -7.80
C LEU A 192 3.25 16.16 -9.11
N ASP A 193 2.85 14.94 -9.46
CA ASP A 193 2.00 14.67 -10.65
C ASP A 193 0.61 15.31 -10.52
N ARG A 194 0.09 15.47 -9.30
CA ARG A 194 -1.14 16.23 -8.97
C ARG A 194 -0.93 17.75 -8.87
N GLY A 195 0.29 18.26 -9.13
CA GLY A 195 0.61 19.69 -9.09
C GLY A 195 0.86 20.28 -7.69
N PHE A 196 1.10 19.43 -6.68
CA PHE A 196 1.40 19.87 -5.32
C PHE A 196 2.80 20.52 -5.24
N SER A 197 2.93 21.63 -4.53
CA SER A 197 4.21 22.38 -4.49
C SER A 197 5.34 21.55 -3.85
N PRO A 198 6.53 21.46 -4.46
CA PRO A 198 7.68 20.73 -3.90
C PRO A 198 8.06 21.19 -2.48
N ASP A 199 7.94 22.49 -2.19
CA ASP A 199 8.29 23.08 -0.89
C ASP A 199 7.36 22.63 0.25
N LEU A 200 6.21 22.04 -0.09
CA LEU A 200 5.23 21.47 0.84
C LEU A 200 5.37 19.93 0.96
N ILE A 201 6.45 19.34 0.42
CA ILE A 201 6.74 17.90 0.48
C ILE A 201 7.93 17.64 1.43
N PHE A 202 7.64 17.44 2.71
CA PHE A 202 8.67 17.15 3.71
C PHE A 202 9.15 15.70 3.63
N THR A 203 10.47 15.50 3.64
CA THR A 203 11.12 14.18 3.56
C THR A 203 12.12 13.91 4.70
N PRO A 204 11.73 14.07 5.98
CA PRO A 204 12.65 13.91 7.11
C PRO A 204 13.13 12.47 7.27
N LEU A 205 14.36 12.29 7.76
CA LEU A 205 14.91 10.96 8.07
C LEU A 205 14.20 10.34 9.29
N LYS A 206 13.72 11.16 10.22
CA LYS A 206 12.90 10.78 11.37
C LYS A 206 11.83 11.83 11.61
N ALA A 207 10.65 11.41 12.05
CA ALA A 207 9.59 12.32 12.53
C ALA A 207 9.95 13.13 13.80
N GLY A 208 11.21 13.10 14.23
CA GLY A 208 11.75 13.81 15.39
C GLY A 208 12.96 14.71 15.06
N ASP A 209 13.28 14.93 13.78
CA ASP A 209 14.36 15.84 13.38
C ASP A 209 13.88 17.30 13.58
N ASP A 210 14.69 18.13 14.27
CA ASP A 210 14.20 19.41 14.82
C ASP A 210 13.96 20.51 13.78
N ASP A 211 14.73 20.55 12.69
CA ASP A 211 14.49 21.47 11.57
C ASP A 211 13.14 21.18 10.90
N PHE A 212 12.83 19.89 10.71
CA PHE A 212 11.55 19.44 10.19
C PHE A 212 10.39 19.81 11.11
N LEU A 213 10.53 19.60 12.42
CA LEU A 213 9.49 19.98 13.39
C LEU A 213 9.30 21.50 13.48
N SER A 214 10.35 22.28 13.22
CA SER A 214 10.27 23.74 13.16
C SER A 214 9.48 24.21 11.93
N ASN A 215 9.78 23.65 10.76
CA ASN A 215 9.04 23.91 9.52
C ASN A 215 7.57 23.45 9.62
N LEU A 216 7.32 22.28 10.22
CA LEU A 216 5.97 21.77 10.45
C LEU A 216 5.15 22.67 11.39
N LYS A 217 5.76 23.23 12.44
CA LYS A 217 5.11 24.21 13.33
C LYS A 217 4.75 25.51 12.60
N ALA A 218 5.59 25.96 11.67
CA ALA A 218 5.35 27.19 10.91
C ALA A 218 4.07 27.13 10.05
N LEU A 219 3.65 25.93 9.61
CA LEU A 219 2.40 25.69 8.89
C LEU A 219 1.13 25.70 9.76
N GLN A 220 1.27 25.78 11.09
CA GLN A 220 0.16 25.72 12.05
C GLN A 220 -0.87 24.59 11.78
N PRO A 221 -0.42 23.34 11.54
CA PRO A 221 -1.30 22.23 11.20
C PRO A 221 -2.30 22.00 12.32
N HIS A 222 -3.59 22.07 12.03
CA HIS A 222 -4.64 21.82 13.01
C HIS A 222 -4.80 20.32 13.28
N LEU A 223 -4.60 19.50 12.24
CA LEU A 223 -4.80 18.06 12.24
C LEU A 223 -3.73 17.39 11.37
N CYS A 224 -3.14 16.31 11.87
CA CYS A 224 -2.28 15.42 11.08
C CYS A 224 -3.01 14.11 10.76
N ILE A 225 -2.92 13.63 9.51
CA ILE A 225 -3.45 12.33 9.08
C ILE A 225 -2.29 11.39 8.80
N THR A 226 -2.32 10.18 9.33
CA THR A 226 -1.33 9.12 9.09
C THR A 226 -1.93 8.00 8.24
N ALA A 227 -1.22 7.63 7.18
CA ALA A 227 -1.61 6.62 6.20
C ALA A 227 -0.37 5.82 5.76
N ALA A 228 0.00 4.80 6.55
CA ALA A 228 1.18 3.95 6.30
C ALA A 228 2.54 4.69 6.19
N TYR A 229 2.75 5.74 6.99
CA TYR A 229 3.97 6.56 6.99
C TYR A 229 5.26 5.81 7.41
N GLY A 230 5.16 4.84 8.32
CA GLY A 230 6.26 3.93 8.70
C GLY A 230 7.30 4.46 9.68
N ASN A 231 7.31 5.76 10.01
CA ASN A 231 8.12 6.33 11.10
C ASN A 231 7.32 6.38 12.41
N ILE A 232 7.98 6.11 13.54
CA ILE A 232 7.41 6.32 14.88
C ILE A 232 7.32 7.83 15.14
N LEU A 233 6.14 8.32 15.50
CA LEU A 233 5.93 9.72 15.89
C LEU A 233 6.35 9.94 17.36
N PRO A 234 7.30 10.84 17.67
CA PRO A 234 7.64 11.20 19.04
C PRO A 234 6.59 12.15 19.64
N THR A 235 6.58 12.29 20.96
CA THR A 235 5.67 13.23 21.67
C THR A 235 5.79 14.65 21.10
N LYS A 236 7.01 15.16 20.90
CA LYS A 236 7.28 16.48 20.29
C LYS A 236 6.79 16.68 18.84
N PHE A 237 6.29 15.63 18.19
CA PHE A 237 5.49 15.71 16.95
C PHE A 237 3.98 15.72 17.27
N LEU A 238 3.53 14.77 18.09
CA LEU A 238 2.12 14.60 18.47
C LEU A 238 1.54 15.83 19.19
N ASP A 239 2.39 16.59 19.89
CA ASP A 239 2.05 17.85 20.57
C ASP A 239 1.86 19.05 19.61
N ILE A 240 2.17 18.92 18.32
CA ILE A 240 2.08 20.03 17.34
C ILE A 240 0.62 20.28 16.90
N PRO A 241 -0.12 19.31 16.34
CA PRO A 241 -1.50 19.54 15.92
C PRO A 241 -2.45 19.57 17.13
N PRO A 242 -3.21 20.66 17.39
CA PRO A 242 -4.09 20.76 18.55
C PRO A 242 -5.27 19.77 18.52
N LEU A 243 -5.71 19.34 17.34
CA LEU A 243 -6.70 18.27 17.18
C LEU A 243 -6.07 16.86 17.18
N GLY A 244 -4.75 16.78 17.34
CA GLY A 244 -3.97 15.55 17.38
C GLY A 244 -3.59 15.01 16.00
N THR A 245 -3.15 13.75 15.99
CA THR A 245 -2.90 12.98 14.78
C THR A 245 -3.89 11.82 14.71
N VAL A 246 -4.45 11.53 13.54
CA VAL A 246 -5.35 10.39 13.30
C VAL A 246 -4.69 9.40 12.35
N ASN A 247 -4.74 8.10 12.64
CA ASN A 247 -4.23 7.03 11.79
C ASN A 247 -5.38 6.31 11.07
N ILE A 248 -5.21 6.07 9.77
CA ILE A 248 -6.01 5.11 9.00
C ILE A 248 -5.32 3.75 9.17
N HIS A 249 -5.81 2.95 10.12
CA HIS A 249 -5.23 1.65 10.43
C HIS A 249 -6.03 0.52 9.77
N PRO A 250 -5.47 -0.25 8.81
CA PRO A 250 -6.21 -1.25 8.04
C PRO A 250 -6.35 -2.59 8.80
N SER A 251 -6.96 -2.53 9.98
CA SER A 251 -7.58 -3.64 10.70
C SER A 251 -8.72 -3.12 11.60
N LEU A 252 -9.46 -4.03 12.23
CA LEU A 252 -10.42 -3.73 13.29
C LEU A 252 -9.70 -3.67 14.64
N LEU A 253 -9.26 -2.48 15.07
CA LEU A 253 -8.58 -2.29 16.35
C LEU A 253 -9.50 -2.70 17.52
N PRO A 254 -8.98 -3.33 18.58
CA PRO A 254 -7.56 -3.50 18.92
C PRO A 254 -6.85 -4.69 18.25
N LEU A 255 -7.47 -5.40 17.31
CA LEU A 255 -6.82 -6.49 16.59
C LEU A 255 -5.76 -5.93 15.61
N TYR A 256 -4.66 -6.66 15.46
CA TYR A 256 -3.59 -6.40 14.50
C TYR A 256 -2.92 -5.01 14.63
N ARG A 257 -2.60 -4.58 15.86
CA ARG A 257 -1.73 -3.41 16.11
C ARG A 257 -0.34 -3.67 15.54
N GLY A 258 0.21 -2.76 14.75
CA GLY A 258 1.57 -2.83 14.23
C GLY A 258 1.72 -2.73 12.72
N ALA A 259 2.80 -3.32 12.21
CA ALA A 259 3.41 -2.96 10.93
C ALA A 259 2.97 -3.81 9.72
N ALA A 260 2.20 -4.88 9.92
CA ALA A 260 1.73 -5.76 8.84
C ALA A 260 0.27 -6.26 9.02
N PRO A 261 -0.70 -5.41 9.41
CA PRO A 261 -2.05 -5.85 9.79
C PRO A 261 -2.76 -6.68 8.72
N VAL A 262 -2.80 -6.18 7.49
CA VAL A 262 -3.48 -6.84 6.36
C VAL A 262 -2.88 -8.22 6.06
N GLN A 263 -1.55 -8.34 6.04
CA GLN A 263 -0.90 -9.61 5.76
C GLN A 263 -1.10 -10.61 6.90
N ARG A 264 -1.07 -10.18 8.17
CA ARG A 264 -1.29 -11.06 9.32
C ARG A 264 -2.75 -11.54 9.40
N ALA A 265 -3.71 -10.66 9.16
CA ALA A 265 -5.13 -11.02 9.03
C ALA A 265 -5.37 -12.05 7.92
N LEU A 266 -4.75 -11.89 6.74
CA LEU A 266 -4.83 -12.88 5.67
C LEU A 266 -4.11 -14.20 5.99
N GLN A 267 -2.98 -14.14 6.72
CA GLN A 267 -2.22 -15.33 7.14
C GLN A 267 -3.01 -16.17 8.15
N ASP A 268 -3.68 -15.51 9.11
CA ASP A 268 -4.55 -16.14 10.09
C ASP A 268 -5.87 -16.66 9.49
N GLY A 269 -6.20 -16.22 8.26
CA GLY A 269 -7.38 -16.69 7.52
C GLY A 269 -8.69 -16.06 7.94
N VAL A 270 -8.68 -14.83 8.46
CA VAL A 270 -9.91 -14.16 8.93
C VAL A 270 -10.92 -13.99 7.78
N LYS A 271 -12.21 -14.19 8.09
CA LYS A 271 -13.33 -14.01 7.15
C LYS A 271 -13.91 -12.60 7.17
N GLU A 272 -13.67 -11.84 8.23
CA GLU A 272 -13.99 -10.42 8.33
C GLU A 272 -12.75 -9.66 8.78
N THR A 273 -12.57 -8.46 8.22
CA THR A 273 -11.58 -7.48 8.64
C THR A 273 -12.19 -6.09 8.48
N GLY A 274 -11.39 -5.04 8.46
CA GLY A 274 -11.86 -3.69 8.21
C GLY A 274 -10.79 -2.65 8.44
N VAL A 275 -11.23 -1.41 8.60
CA VAL A 275 -10.38 -0.25 8.82
C VAL A 275 -10.85 0.53 10.04
N SER A 276 -9.91 1.05 10.81
CA SER A 276 -10.13 1.86 11.99
C SER A 276 -9.53 3.25 11.81
N LEU A 277 -10.29 4.29 12.12
CA LEU A 277 -9.72 5.60 12.44
C LEU A 277 -9.45 5.63 13.94
N ALA A 278 -8.21 5.91 14.34
CA ALA A 278 -7.84 6.07 15.73
C ALA A 278 -6.93 7.28 15.92
N PHE A 279 -7.02 7.95 17.07
CA PHE A 279 -6.04 8.96 17.44
C PHE A 279 -4.69 8.30 17.72
N THR A 280 -3.61 8.86 17.16
CA THR A 280 -2.25 8.35 17.38
C THR A 280 -1.73 8.81 18.74
N VAL A 281 -1.35 7.84 19.56
CA VAL A 281 -0.70 8.05 20.87
C VAL A 281 0.73 7.52 20.86
N ARG A 282 1.48 7.69 21.95
CA ARG A 282 2.88 7.21 22.01
C ARG A 282 3.00 5.67 21.97
N ALA A 283 1.96 4.94 22.38
CA ALA A 283 1.87 3.49 22.27
C ALA A 283 1.39 3.06 20.88
N LEU A 284 1.97 1.98 20.34
CA LEU A 284 1.75 1.50 18.97
C LEU A 284 0.28 1.13 18.73
N ASP A 285 -0.38 1.89 17.85
CA ASP A 285 -1.77 1.71 17.37
C ASP A 285 -2.82 1.49 18.48
N ALA A 286 -2.54 1.97 19.69
CA ALA A 286 -3.33 1.73 20.90
C ALA A 286 -4.22 2.91 21.34
N GLY A 287 -4.27 3.99 20.55
CA GLY A 287 -5.03 5.19 20.91
C GLY A 287 -6.54 5.08 20.64
N PRO A 288 -7.36 6.00 21.18
CA PRO A 288 -8.81 5.90 21.10
C PRO A 288 -9.34 5.83 19.66
N ILE A 289 -10.25 4.88 19.41
CA ILE A 289 -10.89 4.65 18.12
C ILE A 289 -12.01 5.67 17.93
N ILE A 290 -11.95 6.41 16.82
CA ILE A 290 -12.96 7.38 16.41
C ILE A 290 -14.14 6.65 15.76
N ALA A 291 -13.85 5.82 14.77
CA ALA A 291 -14.82 5.04 14.01
C ALA A 291 -14.16 3.83 13.33
N THR A 292 -14.97 2.84 12.94
CA THR A 292 -14.55 1.63 12.23
C THR A 292 -15.49 1.33 11.06
N GLU A 293 -14.99 0.64 10.03
CA GLU A 293 -15.82 0.07 8.97
C GLU A 293 -15.34 -1.35 8.64
N THR A 294 -16.25 -2.33 8.68
CA THR A 294 -15.94 -3.75 8.41
C THR A 294 -16.05 -4.09 6.93
N MET A 295 -15.39 -5.19 6.53
CA MET A 295 -15.63 -5.86 5.26
C MET A 295 -15.36 -7.35 5.37
N GLN A 296 -16.15 -8.13 4.64
CA GLN A 296 -15.88 -9.56 4.45
C GLN A 296 -14.62 -9.73 3.57
N VAL A 297 -13.84 -10.76 3.88
CA VAL A 297 -12.60 -11.11 3.19
C VAL A 297 -12.90 -12.22 2.20
N ASP A 298 -12.79 -11.92 0.91
CA ASP A 298 -12.78 -12.95 -0.14
C ASP A 298 -11.60 -13.92 0.09
N ASP A 299 -11.79 -15.20 -0.23
CA ASP A 299 -10.77 -16.22 0.05
C ASP A 299 -9.59 -16.16 -0.93
N GLN A 300 -9.75 -15.58 -2.12
CA GLN A 300 -8.69 -15.46 -3.13
C GLN A 300 -7.94 -14.11 -3.07
N ILE A 301 -8.50 -13.10 -2.39
CA ILE A 301 -7.89 -11.76 -2.31
C ILE A 301 -6.47 -11.80 -1.71
N LYS A 302 -5.56 -11.06 -2.33
CA LYS A 302 -4.16 -10.97 -1.91
C LYS A 302 -3.91 -9.68 -1.15
N ALA A 303 -2.86 -9.66 -0.33
CA ALA A 303 -2.58 -8.54 0.56
C ALA A 303 -2.46 -7.15 -0.11
N PRO A 304 -1.88 -6.98 -1.32
CA PRO A 304 -1.86 -5.68 -2.00
C PRO A 304 -3.28 -5.17 -2.29
N ASP A 305 -4.13 -6.03 -2.85
CA ASP A 305 -5.48 -5.69 -3.30
C ASP A 305 -6.38 -5.38 -2.10
N LEU A 306 -6.29 -6.17 -1.03
CA LEU A 306 -7.01 -5.91 0.23
C LEU A 306 -6.51 -4.62 0.93
N LEU A 307 -5.21 -4.34 0.89
CA LEU A 307 -4.65 -3.09 1.44
C LEU A 307 -5.20 -1.87 0.68
N GLU A 308 -5.31 -1.95 -0.65
CA GLU A 308 -5.89 -0.90 -1.48
C GLU A 308 -7.38 -0.67 -1.18
N LEU A 309 -8.19 -1.73 -1.11
CA LEU A 309 -9.60 -1.64 -0.69
C LEU A 309 -9.77 -1.03 0.71
N LEU A 310 -8.94 -1.43 1.68
CA LEU A 310 -8.99 -0.92 3.04
C LEU A 310 -8.56 0.56 3.14
N PHE A 311 -7.64 1.01 2.30
CA PHE A 311 -7.30 2.44 2.22
C PHE A 311 -8.33 3.28 1.45
N HIS A 312 -9.04 2.71 0.48
CA HIS A 312 -10.24 3.34 -0.09
C HIS A 312 -11.31 3.55 0.99
N LYS A 313 -11.74 2.47 1.66
CA LYS A 313 -12.72 2.55 2.77
C LYS A 313 -12.25 3.47 3.90
N GLY A 314 -10.98 3.41 4.25
CA GLY A 314 -10.37 4.28 5.26
C GLY A 314 -10.40 5.76 4.89
N SER A 315 -10.29 6.07 3.59
CA SER A 315 -10.41 7.44 3.07
C SER A 315 -11.86 7.91 3.08
N GLU A 316 -12.82 7.08 2.67
CA GLU A 316 -14.25 7.38 2.73
C GLU A 316 -14.73 7.62 4.17
N LEU A 317 -14.31 6.74 5.10
CA LEU A 317 -14.52 6.86 6.54
C LEU A 317 -13.86 8.15 7.08
N LEU A 318 -12.66 8.51 6.63
CA LEU A 318 -12.00 9.75 7.03
C LEU A 318 -12.75 10.99 6.55
N ILE A 319 -13.16 11.07 5.28
CA ILE A 319 -13.94 12.22 4.78
C ILE A 319 -15.28 12.34 5.53
N ARG A 320 -15.89 11.22 5.92
CA ARG A 320 -17.12 11.17 6.74
C ARG A 320 -16.92 11.71 8.16
N GLU A 321 -15.80 11.38 8.82
CA GLU A 321 -15.51 11.82 10.20
C GLU A 321 -14.74 13.15 10.30
N LEU A 322 -14.17 13.67 9.20
CA LEU A 322 -13.43 14.93 9.24
C LEU A 322 -14.20 16.11 9.87
N PRO A 323 -15.52 16.30 9.67
CA PRO A 323 -16.27 17.33 10.39
C PRO A 323 -16.20 17.18 11.92
N SER A 324 -16.41 15.97 12.44
CA SER A 324 -16.41 15.68 13.89
C SER A 324 -15.00 15.73 14.49
N ILE A 325 -13.96 15.45 13.70
CA ILE A 325 -12.56 15.61 14.09
C ILE A 325 -12.18 17.10 14.09
N LEU A 326 -12.63 17.88 13.09
CA LEU A 326 -12.31 19.29 12.94
C LEU A 326 -13.06 20.20 13.92
N ASP A 327 -14.28 19.83 14.36
CA ASP A 327 -14.98 20.50 15.47
C ASP A 327 -14.53 20.02 16.87
N GLY A 328 -13.78 18.91 16.93
CA GLY A 328 -13.23 18.33 18.15
C GLY A 328 -14.17 17.37 18.89
N SER A 329 -15.44 17.25 18.49
CA SER A 329 -16.43 16.37 19.13
C SER A 329 -16.09 14.88 19.00
N ALA A 330 -15.34 14.49 17.97
CA ALA A 330 -14.78 13.15 17.83
C ALA A 330 -13.91 12.76 19.05
N ARG A 331 -13.14 13.69 19.59
CA ARG A 331 -12.26 13.44 20.76
C ARG A 331 -13.04 13.14 22.05
N LEU A 332 -14.29 13.59 22.13
CA LEU A 332 -15.21 13.31 23.24
C LEU A 332 -15.97 11.98 23.05
N LYS A 333 -16.06 11.48 21.82
CA LYS A 333 -16.79 10.25 21.45
C LYS A 333 -15.87 9.04 21.24
N ALA A 334 -14.59 9.26 20.97
CA ALA A 334 -13.64 8.21 20.63
C ALA A 334 -13.44 7.23 21.79
N GLN A 335 -13.54 5.93 21.49
CA GLN A 335 -13.56 4.86 22.48
C GLN A 335 -12.13 4.40 22.82
N PRO A 336 -11.75 4.35 24.11
CA PRO A 336 -10.51 3.70 24.53
C PRO A 336 -10.46 2.25 24.08
N GLN A 337 -9.28 1.77 23.68
CA GLN A 337 -9.11 0.39 23.28
C GLN A 337 -9.01 -0.55 24.48
N ASP A 338 -9.57 -1.75 24.36
CA ASP A 338 -9.38 -2.83 25.33
C ASP A 338 -8.07 -3.59 25.05
N ASP A 339 -7.03 -3.28 25.83
CA ASP A 339 -5.71 -3.91 25.70
C ASP A 339 -5.74 -5.43 25.96
N SER A 340 -6.73 -5.97 26.67
CA SER A 340 -6.86 -7.42 26.88
C SER A 340 -7.28 -8.18 25.62
N LYS A 341 -7.84 -7.46 24.63
CA LYS A 341 -8.24 -7.98 23.32
C LYS A 341 -7.23 -7.66 22.19
N ALA A 342 -6.11 -7.01 22.51
CA ALA A 342 -5.16 -6.56 21.50
C ALA A 342 -4.35 -7.72 20.92
N THR A 343 -4.33 -7.84 19.59
CA THR A 343 -3.42 -8.75 18.87
C THR A 343 -2.37 -7.96 18.11
N LEU A 344 -1.18 -8.54 17.93
CA LEU A 344 -0.04 -7.87 17.30
C LEU A 344 0.13 -8.29 15.85
N ALA A 345 0.42 -7.33 14.98
CA ALA A 345 0.80 -7.53 13.59
C ALA A 345 2.29 -7.23 13.38
N PRO A 346 3.21 -8.13 13.82
CA PRO A 346 4.65 -7.90 13.68
C PRO A 346 5.05 -7.84 12.21
N LYS A 347 5.98 -6.92 11.90
CA LYS A 347 6.55 -6.76 10.57
C LYS A 347 7.07 -8.09 10.03
N ILE A 348 6.65 -8.45 8.81
CA ILE A 348 7.13 -9.66 8.12
C ILE A 348 8.61 -9.52 7.75
N THR A 349 9.31 -10.64 7.73
CA THR A 349 10.71 -10.81 7.35
C THR A 349 10.84 -11.62 6.05
N SER A 350 12.03 -11.63 5.45
CA SER A 350 12.31 -12.47 4.27
C SER A 350 12.23 -13.96 4.57
N ASP A 351 12.43 -14.36 5.82
CA ASP A 351 12.78 -15.73 6.18
C ASP A 351 11.51 -16.54 6.48
N GLU A 352 10.42 -15.85 6.83
CA GLU A 352 9.05 -16.36 6.84
C GLU A 352 8.51 -16.77 5.45
N SER A 353 9.21 -16.40 4.35
CA SER A 353 8.73 -16.71 2.99
C SER A 353 8.66 -18.20 2.67
N TRP A 354 9.33 -19.07 3.42
CA TRP A 354 9.30 -20.52 3.17
C TRP A 354 7.97 -21.16 3.56
N LEU A 355 7.42 -21.96 2.65
CA LEU A 355 6.30 -22.87 2.85
C LEU A 355 6.84 -24.24 3.29
N SER A 356 6.16 -24.92 4.24
CA SER A 356 6.33 -26.35 4.47
C SER A 356 5.05 -27.06 4.04
N PHE A 357 5.15 -28.04 3.16
CA PHE A 357 3.99 -28.83 2.72
C PHE A 357 3.51 -29.85 3.78
N ASP A 358 4.05 -29.81 5.00
CA ASP A 358 3.48 -30.50 6.16
C ASP A 358 2.44 -29.62 6.89
N GLU A 359 2.37 -28.32 6.58
CA GLU A 359 1.26 -27.43 6.93
C GLU A 359 0.00 -27.81 6.13
N GLU A 360 -1.19 -27.56 6.69
CA GLU A 360 -2.46 -27.81 5.99
C GLU A 360 -2.67 -26.82 4.83
N ALA A 361 -3.33 -27.26 3.75
CA ALA A 361 -3.47 -26.50 2.50
C ALA A 361 -4.05 -25.09 2.69
N TYR A 362 -4.94 -24.88 3.66
CA TYR A 362 -5.52 -23.56 3.95
C TYR A 362 -4.50 -22.59 4.58
N VAL A 363 -3.60 -23.09 5.44
CA VAL A 363 -2.51 -22.31 6.03
C VAL A 363 -1.56 -21.84 4.94
N LEU A 364 -1.23 -22.74 4.01
CA LEU A 364 -0.37 -22.46 2.86
C LEU A 364 -1.02 -21.48 1.89
N HIS A 365 -2.30 -21.64 1.57
CA HIS A 365 -3.06 -20.72 0.71
C HIS A 365 -3.14 -19.31 1.33
N ASN A 366 -3.46 -19.22 2.62
CA ASN A 366 -3.45 -17.98 3.40
C ASN A 366 -2.08 -17.30 3.39
N LYS A 367 -0.99 -18.05 3.61
CA LYS A 367 0.40 -17.55 3.57
C LYS A 367 0.80 -17.07 2.17
N VAL A 368 0.36 -17.74 1.10
CA VAL A 368 0.58 -17.32 -0.30
C VAL A 368 -0.12 -15.99 -0.62
N ARG A 369 -1.41 -15.84 -0.27
CA ARG A 369 -2.16 -14.61 -0.54
C ARG A 369 -1.74 -13.45 0.38
N ALA A 370 -1.39 -13.74 1.63
CA ALA A 370 -0.85 -12.79 2.60
C ALA A 370 0.51 -12.21 2.19
N PHE A 371 1.45 -13.03 1.71
CA PHE A 371 2.81 -12.59 1.37
C PHE A 371 2.97 -12.22 -0.11
N SER A 372 1.86 -12.04 -0.83
CA SER A 372 1.86 -11.59 -2.23
C SER A 372 2.62 -10.27 -2.41
N GLY A 373 3.37 -10.15 -3.51
CA GLY A 373 4.32 -9.06 -3.73
C GLY A 373 5.58 -9.20 -2.88
N TRP A 374 5.49 -8.90 -1.58
CA TRP A 374 6.63 -8.96 -0.64
C TRP A 374 6.25 -9.66 0.68
N PRO A 375 7.06 -10.61 1.17
CA PRO A 375 8.32 -11.12 0.59
C PRO A 375 8.14 -12.01 -0.67
N GLY A 376 6.89 -12.34 -1.01
CA GLY A 376 6.55 -13.52 -1.81
C GLY A 376 6.68 -14.79 -0.97
N THR A 377 6.16 -15.92 -1.46
CA THR A 377 6.42 -17.23 -0.83
C THR A 377 7.40 -18.06 -1.66
N ARG A 378 8.04 -19.03 -1.00
CA ARG A 378 9.05 -19.93 -1.56
C ARG A 378 8.71 -21.35 -1.15
N ALA A 379 8.87 -22.28 -2.09
CA ALA A 379 8.82 -23.70 -1.83
C ALA A 379 10.13 -24.33 -2.32
N ARG A 380 10.56 -25.39 -1.65
CA ARG A 380 11.62 -26.28 -2.13
C ARG A 380 10.96 -27.53 -2.69
N VAL A 381 11.40 -27.97 -3.85
CA VAL A 381 10.86 -29.15 -4.54
C VAL A 381 11.99 -30.02 -5.07
N LEU A 382 11.74 -31.30 -5.22
CA LEU A 382 12.67 -32.25 -5.82
C LEU A 382 12.23 -32.54 -7.25
N VAL A 383 13.14 -32.36 -8.21
CA VAL A 383 12.96 -32.83 -9.59
C VAL A 383 13.76 -34.11 -9.74
N ILE A 384 13.13 -35.17 -10.28
CA ILE A 384 13.81 -36.45 -10.55
C ILE A 384 13.89 -36.64 -12.06
N GLU A 385 15.12 -36.71 -12.56
CA GLU A 385 15.42 -36.87 -13.98
C GLU A 385 15.23 -38.32 -14.46
N LYS A 386 15.16 -38.51 -15.79
CA LYS A 386 14.85 -39.82 -16.39
C LYS A 386 15.95 -40.87 -16.22
N ASN A 387 17.16 -40.43 -15.85
CA ASN A 387 18.29 -41.27 -15.43
C ASN A 387 18.23 -41.64 -13.93
N GLY A 388 17.25 -41.13 -13.17
CA GLY A 388 17.13 -41.30 -11.71
C GLY A 388 17.88 -40.25 -10.89
N GLU A 389 18.57 -39.29 -11.52
CA GLU A 389 19.26 -38.20 -10.83
C GLU A 389 18.27 -37.27 -10.13
N GLN A 390 18.63 -36.80 -8.93
CA GLN A 390 17.74 -36.02 -8.07
C GLN A 390 18.27 -34.61 -7.86
N LYS A 391 17.41 -33.61 -8.09
CA LYS A 391 17.79 -32.20 -8.12
C LYS A 391 16.85 -31.34 -7.31
N THR A 392 17.36 -30.79 -6.22
CA THR A 392 16.65 -29.78 -5.43
C THR A 392 16.50 -28.49 -6.23
N LEU A 393 15.29 -27.93 -6.20
CA LEU A 393 14.93 -26.69 -6.89
C LEU A 393 14.13 -25.80 -5.92
N ASP A 394 14.64 -24.60 -5.67
CA ASP A 394 13.89 -23.55 -4.96
C ASP A 394 13.02 -22.79 -5.97
N ILE A 395 11.70 -22.78 -5.77
CA ILE A 395 10.72 -22.03 -6.56
C ILE A 395 10.02 -20.98 -5.70
N LYS A 396 9.46 -19.94 -6.33
CA LYS A 396 8.42 -19.12 -5.68
C LYS A 396 7.04 -19.60 -6.05
N ILE A 397 6.13 -19.64 -5.09
CA ILE A 397 4.69 -19.83 -5.33
C ILE A 397 4.04 -18.44 -5.41
N ILE A 398 3.22 -18.20 -6.43
CA ILE A 398 2.69 -16.86 -6.78
C ILE A 398 1.16 -16.81 -6.68
N THR A 399 0.48 -17.87 -7.11
CA THR A 399 -0.98 -18.02 -7.02
C THR A 399 -1.31 -19.46 -6.69
N THR A 400 -2.16 -19.65 -5.69
CA THR A 400 -2.71 -20.95 -5.26
C THR A 400 -4.22 -20.89 -5.16
N ARG A 401 -4.85 -22.06 -5.08
CA ARG A 401 -6.27 -22.26 -4.79
C ARG A 401 -6.41 -23.45 -3.84
N LEU A 402 -7.41 -23.42 -2.96
CA LEU A 402 -7.82 -24.61 -2.21
C LEU A 402 -8.50 -25.61 -3.15
N SER A 403 -8.08 -26.87 -3.12
CA SER A 403 -8.63 -27.86 -4.05
C SER A 403 -10.05 -28.27 -3.67
N SER A 404 -10.91 -28.39 -4.69
CA SER A 404 -12.24 -28.98 -4.57
C SER A 404 -12.28 -30.47 -4.97
N HIS A 405 -11.13 -31.07 -5.31
CA HIS A 405 -11.06 -32.47 -5.72
C HIS A 405 -10.85 -33.38 -4.49
N GLU A 406 -11.89 -34.11 -4.08
CA GLU A 406 -11.87 -34.97 -2.87
C GLU A 406 -10.86 -36.16 -2.94
N SER A 407 -10.29 -36.48 -4.10
CA SER A 407 -9.35 -37.60 -4.25
C SER A 407 -8.36 -37.48 -5.42
N VAL A 408 -7.34 -36.62 -5.29
CA VAL A 408 -6.15 -36.74 -6.15
C VAL A 408 -5.30 -37.91 -5.65
N GLN A 409 -5.26 -39.01 -6.42
CA GLN A 409 -4.44 -40.18 -6.07
C GLN A 409 -2.98 -39.96 -6.46
N PHE A 410 -2.15 -39.66 -5.46
CA PHE A 410 -0.69 -39.65 -5.58
C PHE A 410 -0.14 -41.08 -5.55
N LYS A 411 0.91 -41.37 -6.33
CA LYS A 411 1.55 -42.71 -6.36
C LYS A 411 2.51 -42.92 -5.19
N GLU A 412 3.12 -41.83 -4.75
CA GLU A 412 4.03 -41.76 -3.61
C GLU A 412 3.61 -40.52 -2.79
N VAL A 413 3.78 -40.53 -1.46
CA VAL A 413 3.24 -39.49 -0.54
C VAL A 413 3.69 -38.06 -0.89
N ASP A 414 4.85 -37.92 -1.52
CA ASP A 414 5.44 -36.64 -1.90
C ASP A 414 5.31 -36.28 -3.39
N ASP A 415 4.72 -37.14 -4.23
CA ASP A 415 4.54 -36.86 -5.67
C ASP A 415 3.66 -35.61 -5.87
N VAL A 416 4.07 -34.70 -6.74
CA VAL A 416 3.25 -33.55 -7.17
C VAL A 416 2.54 -33.93 -8.46
N ALA A 417 1.21 -33.91 -8.43
CA ALA A 417 0.38 -34.24 -9.59
C ALA A 417 0.19 -33.02 -10.51
N PHE A 418 -0.21 -33.28 -11.75
CA PHE A 418 -0.67 -32.25 -12.69
C PHE A 418 -2.06 -32.65 -13.21
N VAL A 419 -3.05 -31.81 -12.91
CA VAL A 419 -4.48 -32.08 -13.13
C VAL A 419 -5.10 -30.80 -13.71
N GLU A 420 -5.87 -30.91 -14.79
CA GLU A 420 -6.66 -29.81 -15.38
C GLU A 420 -5.89 -28.47 -15.61
N GLY A 421 -4.57 -28.54 -15.80
CA GLY A 421 -3.70 -27.37 -16.04
C GLY A 421 -3.00 -26.80 -14.79
N VAL A 422 -3.30 -27.30 -13.58
CA VAL A 422 -2.68 -26.91 -12.31
C VAL A 422 -1.76 -27.98 -11.75
N LEU A 423 -0.79 -27.60 -10.91
CA LEU A 423 -0.03 -28.55 -10.09
C LEU A 423 -0.79 -28.78 -8.79
N VAL A 424 -0.95 -30.03 -8.35
CA VAL A 424 -1.55 -30.37 -7.05
C VAL A 424 -0.47 -30.92 -6.13
N PHE A 425 -0.25 -30.23 -5.01
CA PHE A 425 0.70 -30.63 -3.98
C PHE A 425 -0.03 -31.31 -2.82
N PRO A 426 0.39 -32.51 -2.38
CA PRO A 426 -0.09 -33.11 -1.14
C PRO A 426 0.38 -32.27 0.05
N CYS A 427 -0.50 -32.04 1.02
CA CYS A 427 -0.27 -31.16 2.17
C CYS A 427 -0.53 -31.86 3.51
N GLY A 428 -0.33 -31.14 4.61
CA GLY A 428 -0.62 -31.59 5.97
C GLY A 428 -2.02 -32.20 6.12
N ARG A 429 -2.12 -33.24 6.96
CA ARG A 429 -3.35 -34.00 7.27
C ARG A 429 -4.10 -34.59 6.06
N GLY A 430 -3.44 -34.78 4.92
CA GLY A 430 -4.06 -35.31 3.70
C GLY A 430 -4.86 -34.27 2.91
N THR A 431 -4.72 -32.98 3.25
CA THR A 431 -5.25 -31.88 2.43
C THR A 431 -4.41 -31.72 1.15
N THR A 432 -4.92 -30.97 0.16
CA THR A 432 -4.20 -30.67 -1.09
C THR A 432 -4.30 -29.19 -1.44
N ILE A 433 -3.23 -28.63 -2.01
CA ILE A 433 -3.22 -27.26 -2.53
C ILE A 433 -2.91 -27.27 -4.02
N GLU A 434 -3.65 -26.45 -4.77
CA GLU A 434 -3.40 -26.23 -6.19
C GLU A 434 -2.48 -25.03 -6.35
N VAL A 435 -1.37 -25.21 -7.07
CA VAL A 435 -0.49 -24.13 -7.53
C VAL A 435 -0.85 -23.81 -8.98
N LEU A 436 -1.33 -22.59 -9.19
CA LEU A 436 -1.73 -22.07 -10.51
C LEU A 436 -0.56 -21.35 -11.18
N GLU A 437 0.25 -20.63 -10.40
CA GLU A 437 1.38 -19.84 -10.88
C GLU A 437 2.60 -19.96 -9.96
N LEU A 438 3.78 -20.06 -10.56
CA LEU A 438 5.06 -20.11 -9.88
C LEU A 438 6.17 -19.36 -10.64
N GLN A 439 7.29 -19.10 -9.98
CA GLN A 439 8.46 -18.46 -10.60
C GLN A 439 9.74 -19.25 -10.30
N LEU A 440 10.43 -19.65 -11.37
CA LEU A 440 11.77 -20.23 -11.33
C LEU A 440 12.85 -19.17 -10.99
N PRO A 441 13.98 -19.57 -10.37
CA PRO A 441 15.11 -18.67 -10.09
C PRO A 441 15.56 -17.91 -11.34
N GLY A 442 15.59 -16.57 -11.25
CA GLY A 442 16.02 -15.69 -12.33
C GLY A 442 15.08 -15.60 -13.56
N LYS A 443 13.94 -16.31 -13.58
CA LYS A 443 12.96 -16.27 -14.69
C LYS A 443 11.79 -15.32 -14.38
N LYS A 444 10.88 -15.17 -15.35
CA LYS A 444 9.53 -14.60 -15.11
C LYS A 444 8.67 -15.61 -14.34
N ALA A 445 7.55 -15.15 -13.78
CA ALA A 445 6.48 -16.06 -13.35
C ALA A 445 5.86 -16.75 -14.58
N VAL A 446 5.33 -17.95 -14.38
CA VAL A 446 4.67 -18.79 -15.38
C VAL A 446 3.49 -19.52 -14.74
N ASN A 447 2.50 -19.91 -15.55
CA ASN A 447 1.46 -20.81 -15.09
C ASN A 447 1.98 -22.25 -14.95
N ALA A 448 1.25 -23.06 -14.18
CA ALA A 448 1.56 -24.46 -13.90
C ALA A 448 1.78 -25.30 -15.16
N ALA A 449 0.90 -25.18 -16.16
CA ALA A 449 1.02 -25.91 -17.43
C ALA A 449 2.33 -25.60 -18.19
N ALA A 450 2.74 -24.34 -18.28
CA ALA A 450 4.00 -23.95 -18.93
C ALA A 450 5.23 -24.48 -18.19
N PHE A 451 5.19 -24.51 -16.84
CA PHE A 451 6.24 -25.13 -16.04
C PHE A 451 6.28 -26.66 -16.19
N TRP A 452 5.12 -27.33 -16.15
CA TRP A 452 5.03 -28.79 -16.30
C TRP A 452 5.53 -29.27 -17.67
N ASN A 453 5.17 -28.56 -18.74
CA ASN A 453 5.73 -28.79 -20.08
C ASN A 453 7.26 -28.60 -20.10
N GLY A 454 7.79 -27.69 -19.28
CA GLY A 454 9.22 -27.50 -19.06
C GLY A 454 9.93 -28.69 -18.40
N LEU A 455 9.22 -29.52 -17.62
CA LEU A 455 9.78 -30.73 -17.01
C LEU A 455 10.02 -31.86 -18.04
N ARG A 456 9.37 -31.84 -19.22
CA ARG A 456 9.61 -32.82 -20.31
C ARG A 456 9.51 -34.30 -19.88
N GLY A 457 8.73 -34.60 -18.84
CA GLY A 457 8.57 -35.94 -18.25
C GLY A 457 9.62 -36.33 -17.20
N GLN A 458 10.27 -35.36 -16.56
CA GLN A 458 10.87 -35.54 -15.22
C GLN A 458 9.75 -35.66 -14.17
N LYS A 459 9.96 -36.39 -13.06
CA LYS A 459 9.02 -36.34 -11.91
C LYS A 459 9.25 -35.06 -11.10
N LEU A 460 8.22 -34.64 -10.38
CA LEU A 460 8.27 -33.57 -9.38
C LEU A 460 7.75 -34.08 -8.04
N LYS A 461 8.44 -33.76 -6.95
CA LYS A 461 8.00 -34.05 -5.58
C LYS A 461 8.10 -32.82 -4.68
N LYS A 462 7.31 -32.79 -3.60
CA LYS A 462 7.53 -31.88 -2.46
C LYS A 462 8.80 -32.27 -1.68
N LEU A 463 9.26 -31.34 -0.85
CA LEU A 463 10.30 -31.47 0.17
C LEU A 463 9.89 -30.68 1.42
#